data_AF-A0AAW5UN52-F1
#
_entry.id   AF-A0AAW5UN52-F1
#
_cell.length_a   1.000
_cell.length_b   1.000
_cell.length_c   1.000
_cell.angle_alpha   90.00
_cell.angle_beta   90.00
_cell.angle_gamma   90.00
#
_symmetry.space_group_name_H-M   'P 1'
#
loop_
_entity.id
_entity.type
_entity.pdbx_description
1 polymer ?
#
loop_
_entity_poly.entity_id
_entity_poly.type
_entity_poly.pdbx_seq_one_letter_code
_entity_poly.pdbx_strand_id
1 'polypeptide(L)'
;MNPIVQTIILSASAVRMLPHIALYLLHKKEIDADLLKVQDRKPTVLNLIKACTRERSFRNLFYYRLGEYRSVFISWLLPPERTMTIWCPHIGKGAHLEHSYATYLNAESIGDDFYCLQMVTLGNGKGGRPTIGNDVKIYTGATVFGGIHIGNHVTIGAGAVVFQDIPDGATVVGNPGRIVKQEDKKD
;
A
#
# COMPACT_ATOMS: atom_id res chain seq x y z
N MET A 1 12.40 -8.59 -21.29
CA MET A 1 13.47 -9.43 -20.70
C MET A 1 13.39 -10.80 -21.37
N ASN A 2 14.52 -11.39 -21.78
CA ASN A 2 14.53 -12.73 -22.39
C ASN A 2 14.06 -13.79 -21.38
N PRO A 3 13.22 -14.77 -21.76
CA PRO A 3 12.73 -15.84 -20.88
C PRO A 3 13.83 -16.56 -20.08
N ILE A 4 15.00 -16.77 -20.67
CA ILE A 4 16.13 -17.45 -20.01
C ILE A 4 16.68 -16.61 -18.85
N VAL A 5 16.85 -15.30 -19.08
CA VAL A 5 17.32 -14.35 -18.06
C VAL A 5 16.31 -14.25 -16.92
N GLN A 6 15.02 -14.24 -17.24
CA GLN A 6 13.96 -14.26 -16.24
C GLN A 6 14.04 -15.52 -15.37
N THR A 7 14.22 -16.70 -15.98
CA THR A 7 14.35 -17.97 -15.27
C THR A 7 15.58 -17.97 -14.34
N ILE A 8 16.74 -17.51 -14.82
CA ILE A 8 17.96 -17.43 -14.00
C ILE A 8 17.76 -16.50 -12.78
N ILE A 9 17.21 -15.29 -13.00
CA ILE A 9 16.94 -14.34 -11.92
C ILE A 9 15.95 -14.91 -10.91
N LEU A 10 14.89 -15.58 -11.38
CA LEU A 10 13.89 -16.18 -10.51
C LEU A 10 14.47 -17.36 -9.72
N SER A 11 15.25 -18.24 -10.35
CA SER A 11 15.89 -19.38 -9.69
C SER A 11 16.91 -18.93 -8.63
N ALA A 12 17.76 -17.97 -8.95
CA ALA A 12 18.69 -17.38 -7.98
C ALA A 12 17.95 -16.62 -6.86
N SER A 13 16.83 -15.97 -7.20
CA SER A 13 15.99 -15.29 -6.20
C SER A 13 15.24 -16.25 -5.30
N ALA A 14 14.84 -17.42 -5.80
CA ALA A 14 14.08 -18.40 -5.02
C ALA A 14 14.88 -18.91 -3.81
N VAL A 15 16.19 -19.12 -3.94
CA VAL A 15 17.06 -19.57 -2.85
C VAL A 15 17.13 -18.53 -1.73
N ARG A 16 17.38 -17.25 -2.06
CA ARG A 16 17.37 -16.17 -1.05
C ARG A 16 15.98 -15.87 -0.48
N MET A 17 14.92 -16.30 -1.16
CA MET A 17 13.53 -16.11 -0.73
C MET A 17 13.01 -17.26 0.13
N LEU A 18 13.78 -18.31 0.41
CA LEU A 18 13.34 -19.39 1.30
C LEU A 18 12.80 -18.87 2.66
N PRO A 19 13.45 -17.90 3.34
CA PRO A 19 12.91 -17.30 4.56
C PRO A 19 11.59 -16.54 4.33
N HIS A 20 11.47 -15.79 3.22
CA HIS A 20 10.23 -15.09 2.85
C HIS A 20 9.09 -16.06 2.58
N ILE A 21 9.36 -17.16 1.90
CA ILE A 21 8.37 -18.21 1.59
C ILE A 21 7.90 -18.86 2.89
N ALA A 22 8.82 -19.23 3.79
CA ALA A 22 8.46 -19.80 5.09
C ALA A 22 7.58 -18.85 5.90
N LEU A 23 7.95 -17.57 6.00
CA LEU A 23 7.17 -16.57 6.74
C LEU A 23 5.82 -16.27 6.09
N TYR A 24 5.74 -16.27 4.76
CA TYR A 24 4.48 -16.19 4.03
C TYR A 24 3.55 -17.35 4.36
N LEU A 25 4.06 -18.59 4.37
CA LEU A 25 3.24 -19.76 4.69
C LEU A 25 2.68 -19.69 6.13
N LEU A 26 3.42 -19.09 7.07
CA LEU A 26 2.96 -18.88 8.44
C LEU A 26 1.91 -17.77 8.59
N HIS A 27 1.94 -16.72 7.75
CA HIS A 27 1.06 -15.54 7.84
C HIS A 27 0.14 -15.41 6.62
N LYS A 28 -0.15 -16.54 5.97
CA LYS A 28 -0.76 -16.60 4.64
C LYS A 28 -2.06 -15.79 4.55
N LYS A 29 -2.93 -15.90 5.55
CA LYS A 29 -4.26 -15.27 5.56
C LYS A 29 -4.22 -13.75 5.39
N GLU A 30 -3.25 -13.09 6.02
CA GLU A 30 -3.12 -11.63 5.97
C GLU A 30 -2.53 -11.16 4.64
N ILE A 31 -1.53 -11.89 4.14
CA ILE A 31 -0.76 -11.53 2.94
C ILE A 31 -1.53 -11.85 1.65
N ASP A 32 -2.37 -12.89 1.67
CA ASP A 32 -3.15 -13.32 0.50
C ASP A 32 -4.02 -12.19 -0.05
N ALA A 33 -4.64 -11.41 0.82
CA ALA A 33 -5.49 -10.29 0.42
C ALA A 33 -4.71 -9.23 -0.36
N ASP A 34 -3.49 -8.91 0.08
CA ASP A 34 -2.61 -7.96 -0.61
C ASP A 34 -2.06 -8.55 -1.92
N LEU A 35 -1.66 -9.83 -1.89
CA LEU A 35 -1.12 -10.53 -3.06
C LEU A 35 -2.17 -10.68 -4.18
N LEU A 36 -3.45 -10.77 -3.83
CA LEU A 36 -4.58 -10.75 -4.77
C LEU A 36 -4.70 -9.43 -5.55
N LYS A 37 -4.13 -8.33 -5.07
CA LYS A 37 -4.19 -7.03 -5.75
C LYS A 37 -3.10 -6.83 -6.81
N VAL A 38 -2.09 -7.70 -6.83
CA VAL A 38 -0.92 -7.61 -7.73
C VAL A 38 -1.14 -8.47 -8.99
N GLN A 39 -0.40 -8.18 -10.07
CA GLN A 39 -0.38 -8.79 -11.42
C GLN A 39 -1.29 -10.00 -11.67
N ASP A 40 -1.03 -11.14 -11.02
CA ASP A 40 -1.65 -12.43 -11.36
C ASP A 40 -2.93 -12.74 -10.54
N ARG A 41 -3.35 -11.84 -9.63
CA ARG A 41 -4.57 -11.93 -8.79
C ARG A 41 -4.85 -13.33 -8.21
N LYS A 42 -3.79 -14.03 -7.81
CA LYS A 42 -3.86 -15.39 -7.25
C LYS A 42 -2.86 -15.53 -6.10
N PRO A 43 -3.27 -15.99 -4.92
CA PRO A 43 -2.41 -16.05 -3.74
C PRO A 43 -1.61 -17.37 -3.70
N THR A 44 -0.61 -17.48 -4.57
CA THR A 44 0.27 -18.66 -4.69
C THR A 44 1.71 -18.32 -4.31
N VAL A 45 2.48 -19.31 -3.89
CA VAL A 45 3.92 -19.14 -3.60
C VAL A 45 4.67 -18.59 -4.82
N LEU A 46 4.34 -19.08 -6.03
CA LEU A 46 4.94 -18.57 -7.26
C LEU A 46 4.65 -17.08 -7.46
N ASN A 47 3.43 -16.64 -7.18
CA ASN A 47 3.07 -15.24 -7.31
C ASN A 47 3.66 -14.37 -6.21
N LEU A 48 3.83 -14.90 -4.99
CA LEU A 48 4.63 -14.25 -3.96
C LEU A 48 6.06 -14.00 -4.47
N ILE A 49 6.71 -15.04 -5.03
CA ILE A 49 8.07 -14.94 -5.58
C ILE A 49 8.12 -13.87 -6.68
N LYS A 50 7.16 -13.90 -7.61
CA LYS A 50 7.06 -12.89 -8.67
C LYS A 50 6.86 -11.48 -8.11
N ALA A 51 5.91 -11.29 -7.20
CA ALA A 51 5.57 -10.01 -6.59
C ALA A 51 6.78 -9.43 -5.84
N CYS A 52 7.38 -10.20 -4.94
CA CYS A 52 8.58 -9.78 -4.23
C CYS A 52 9.77 -9.53 -5.17
N THR A 53 9.95 -10.31 -6.24
CA THR A 53 11.08 -10.10 -7.17
C THR A 53 10.90 -8.84 -8.00
N ARG A 54 9.69 -8.58 -8.50
CA ARG A 54 9.39 -7.50 -9.46
C ARG A 54 9.03 -6.17 -8.79
N GLU A 55 8.25 -6.23 -7.71
CA GLU A 55 7.68 -5.04 -7.06
C GLU A 55 8.34 -4.81 -5.70
N ARG A 56 9.11 -3.72 -5.60
CA ARG A 56 9.72 -3.31 -4.33
C ARG A 56 8.66 -2.82 -3.35
N SER A 57 7.66 -2.11 -3.82
CA SER A 57 6.55 -1.57 -3.02
C SER A 57 5.76 -2.66 -2.31
N PHE A 58 5.55 -3.82 -2.97
CA PHE A 58 4.93 -4.97 -2.33
C PHE A 58 5.75 -5.49 -1.15
N ARG A 59 7.10 -5.42 -1.20
CA ARG A 59 7.96 -5.84 -0.09
C ARG A 59 7.75 -4.96 1.14
N ASN A 60 7.57 -3.64 0.98
CA ASN A 60 7.29 -2.74 2.10
C ASN A 60 6.02 -3.18 2.84
N LEU A 61 4.94 -3.44 2.10
CA LEU A 61 3.69 -3.93 2.67
C LEU A 61 3.85 -5.32 3.30
N PHE A 62 4.52 -6.24 2.60
CA PHE A 62 4.80 -7.59 3.11
C PHE A 62 5.59 -7.55 4.44
N TYR A 63 6.62 -6.70 4.54
CA TYR A 63 7.39 -6.53 5.77
C TYR A 63 6.58 -5.87 6.88
N TYR A 64 5.71 -4.91 6.54
CA TYR A 64 4.75 -4.37 7.47
C TYR A 64 3.84 -5.45 8.06
N ARG A 65 3.28 -6.36 7.23
CA ARG A 65 2.43 -7.48 7.70
C ARG A 65 3.16 -8.43 8.65
N LEU A 66 4.44 -8.73 8.38
CA LEU A 66 5.23 -9.64 9.22
C LEU A 66 5.61 -9.02 10.58
N GLY A 67 5.55 -7.69 10.68
CA GLY A 67 6.03 -6.91 11.80
C GLY A 67 7.54 -6.64 11.73
N GLU A 68 7.97 -5.61 12.44
CA GLU A 68 9.35 -5.10 12.40
C GLU A 68 10.38 -6.18 12.73
N TYR A 69 10.23 -6.86 13.87
CA TYR A 69 11.21 -7.84 14.36
C TYR A 69 11.45 -9.02 13.41
N ARG A 70 10.40 -9.52 12.75
CA ARG A 70 10.50 -10.66 11.81
C ARG A 70 11.05 -10.22 10.46
N SER A 71 10.72 -8.99 10.05
CA SER A 71 11.08 -8.48 8.74
C SER A 71 12.54 -8.00 8.66
N VAL A 72 13.18 -7.61 9.78
CA VAL A 72 14.57 -7.08 9.76
C VAL A 72 15.52 -8.02 9.00
N PHE A 73 15.61 -9.30 9.40
CA PHE A 73 16.56 -10.24 8.81
C PHE A 73 16.30 -10.54 7.34
N ILE A 74 15.02 -10.69 6.96
CA ILE A 74 14.66 -11.04 5.59
C ILE A 74 14.69 -9.83 4.65
N SER A 75 14.51 -8.62 5.19
CA SER A 75 14.58 -7.38 4.42
C SER A 75 16.00 -7.11 3.93
N TRP A 76 17.02 -7.60 4.63
CA TRP A 76 18.41 -7.54 4.17
C TRP A 76 18.64 -8.38 2.91
N LEU A 77 18.04 -9.58 2.83
CA LEU A 77 18.15 -10.48 1.66
C LEU A 77 17.41 -9.93 0.43
N LEU A 78 16.31 -9.22 0.67
CA LEU A 78 15.49 -8.62 -0.38
C LEU A 78 15.02 -7.21 0.02
N PRO A 79 15.84 -6.16 -0.21
CA PRO A 79 15.54 -4.82 0.28
C PRO A 79 14.20 -4.27 -0.21
N PRO A 80 13.42 -3.57 0.64
CA PRO A 80 12.21 -2.87 0.22
C PRO A 80 12.52 -1.62 -0.61
N GLU A 81 11.49 -0.90 -1.03
CA GLU A 81 11.64 0.45 -1.58
C GLU A 81 12.09 1.41 -0.47
N ARG A 82 13.23 2.06 -0.65
CA ARG A 82 13.92 2.82 0.42
C ARG A 82 13.26 4.16 0.72
N THR A 83 12.55 4.70 -0.27
CA THR A 83 11.91 6.01 -0.19
C THR A 83 10.47 5.94 0.29
N MET A 84 9.99 4.74 0.63
CA MET A 84 8.65 4.51 1.13
C MET A 84 8.69 4.27 2.64
N THR A 85 7.90 5.02 3.39
CA THR A 85 7.76 4.87 4.85
C THR A 85 6.32 4.57 5.22
N ILE A 86 6.13 3.55 6.07
CA ILE A 86 4.84 3.22 6.67
C ILE A 86 4.95 3.53 8.16
N TRP A 87 4.23 4.56 8.61
CA TRP A 87 4.09 4.94 10.00
C TRP A 87 2.62 4.90 10.39
N CYS A 88 2.03 3.71 10.25
CA CYS A 88 0.62 3.48 10.49
C CYS A 88 0.47 2.23 11.35
N PRO A 89 -0.16 2.30 12.54
CA PRO A 89 -0.30 1.14 13.42
C PRO A 89 -1.22 0.08 12.82
N HIS A 90 -2.15 0.47 11.94
CA HIS A 90 -3.10 -0.45 11.32
C HIS A 90 -3.41 -0.10 9.86
N ILE A 91 -3.16 -1.05 8.97
CA ILE A 91 -3.64 -1.04 7.58
C ILE A 91 -4.55 -2.26 7.39
N GLY A 92 -5.75 -2.08 6.86
CA GLY A 92 -6.68 -3.15 6.55
C GLY A 92 -6.14 -4.10 5.47
N LYS A 93 -6.86 -5.20 5.22
CA LYS A 93 -6.45 -6.23 4.24
C LYS A 93 -6.64 -5.72 2.81
N GLY A 94 -5.90 -6.28 1.85
CA GLY A 94 -6.10 -5.95 0.43
C GLY A 94 -5.53 -4.60 0.03
N ALA A 95 -4.54 -4.11 0.76
CA ALA A 95 -3.87 -2.88 0.40
C ALA A 95 -3.02 -3.10 -0.86
N HIS A 96 -3.00 -2.11 -1.75
CA HIS A 96 -2.24 -2.12 -2.98
C HIS A 96 -1.42 -0.85 -3.13
N LEU A 97 -0.13 -1.00 -2.90
CA LEU A 97 0.85 0.08 -2.90
C LEU A 97 1.64 -0.03 -4.21
N GLU A 98 1.17 0.69 -5.22
CA GLU A 98 1.70 0.63 -6.58
C GLU A 98 2.69 1.77 -6.80
N HIS A 99 3.87 1.43 -7.33
CA HIS A 99 4.98 2.35 -7.61
C HIS A 99 5.43 3.24 -6.45
N SER A 100 5.08 2.94 -5.19
CA SER A 100 5.11 3.83 -4.01
C SER A 100 6.46 4.44 -3.53
N TYR A 101 7.37 4.79 -4.43
CA TYR A 101 8.55 5.59 -4.11
C TYR A 101 8.15 6.98 -3.59
N ALA A 102 8.97 7.52 -2.70
CA ALA A 102 8.77 8.80 -2.01
C ALA A 102 7.40 8.94 -1.33
N THR A 103 6.78 7.83 -0.91
CA THR A 103 5.48 7.82 -0.23
C THR A 103 5.66 7.73 1.29
N TYR A 104 4.90 8.54 2.03
CA TYR A 104 4.90 8.55 3.50
C TYR A 104 3.49 8.31 4.04
N LEU A 105 3.24 7.12 4.59
CA LEU A 105 1.93 6.74 5.14
C LEU A 105 1.91 6.93 6.67
N ASN A 106 1.76 8.17 7.13
CA ASN A 106 1.59 8.51 8.55
C ASN A 106 0.12 8.82 8.86
N ALA A 107 -0.63 7.76 9.16
CA ALA A 107 -2.05 7.77 9.44
C ALA A 107 -2.32 7.20 10.85
N GLU A 108 -3.48 7.51 11.40
CA GLU A 108 -3.98 6.86 12.62
C GLU A 108 -4.43 5.43 12.30
N SER A 109 -5.16 5.26 11.20
CA SER A 109 -5.50 3.95 10.64
C SER A 109 -5.82 4.08 9.14
N ILE A 110 -5.68 2.96 8.44
CA ILE A 110 -6.07 2.80 7.04
C ILE A 110 -6.96 1.57 6.93
N GLY A 111 -8.11 1.70 6.28
CA GLY A 111 -9.08 0.61 6.09
C GLY A 111 -8.66 -0.45 5.07
N ASP A 112 -9.60 -1.35 4.79
CA ASP A 112 -9.45 -2.43 3.80
C ASP A 112 -9.42 -1.88 2.37
N ASP A 113 -8.82 -2.61 1.46
CA ASP A 113 -8.78 -2.32 0.02
C ASP A 113 -8.19 -0.96 -0.37
N PHE A 114 -7.32 -0.42 0.48
CA PHE A 114 -6.61 0.84 0.25
C PHE A 114 -5.69 0.77 -0.97
N TYR A 115 -5.80 1.74 -1.88
CA TYR A 115 -4.92 1.86 -3.05
C TYR A 115 -4.13 3.16 -2.99
N CYS A 116 -2.81 3.06 -3.17
CA CYS A 116 -1.91 4.19 -3.08
C CYS A 116 -0.84 4.15 -4.17
N LEU A 117 -0.70 5.29 -4.86
CA LEU A 117 0.40 5.53 -5.79
C LEU A 117 1.60 6.21 -5.13
N GLN A 118 2.63 6.47 -5.94
CA GLN A 118 3.86 7.15 -5.55
C GLN A 118 3.67 8.59 -5.08
N MET A 119 4.63 9.09 -4.30
CA MET A 119 4.68 10.47 -3.80
C MET A 119 3.45 10.90 -2.98
N VAL A 120 2.70 9.94 -2.46
CA VAL A 120 1.57 10.22 -1.58
C VAL A 120 2.08 10.53 -0.18
N THR A 121 1.54 11.58 0.43
CA THR A 121 1.82 11.93 1.82
C THR A 121 0.54 11.86 2.63
N LEU A 122 0.48 10.94 3.59
CA LEU A 122 -0.42 11.01 4.74
C LEU A 122 0.38 11.66 5.86
N GLY A 123 -0.03 12.85 6.29
CA GLY A 123 0.77 13.71 7.17
C GLY A 123 0.06 14.08 8.48
N ASN A 124 0.86 14.36 9.51
CA ASN A 124 0.35 14.97 10.73
C ASN A 124 0.04 16.45 10.48
N GLY A 125 -1.04 16.95 11.08
CA GLY A 125 -1.39 18.36 11.15
C GLY A 125 -2.70 18.52 11.90
N LYS A 126 -3.22 19.74 12.08
CA LYS A 126 -4.58 20.00 12.57
C LYS A 126 -5.08 19.01 13.66
N GLY A 127 -4.31 18.83 14.73
CA GLY A 127 -4.72 17.98 15.85
C GLY A 127 -4.52 16.46 15.69
N GLY A 128 -3.89 15.96 14.61
CA GLY A 128 -3.61 14.53 14.51
C GLY A 128 -3.11 14.03 13.16
N ARG A 129 -3.26 12.73 12.94
CA ARG A 129 -3.00 12.02 11.68
C ARG A 129 -4.34 11.65 11.04
N PRO A 130 -4.40 11.50 9.71
CA PRO A 130 -5.65 11.16 9.06
C PRO A 130 -6.11 9.74 9.41
N THR A 131 -7.42 9.55 9.47
CA THR A 131 -8.08 8.24 9.51
C THR A 131 -8.65 7.95 8.13
N ILE A 132 -8.22 6.86 7.50
CA ILE A 132 -8.62 6.50 6.13
C ILE A 132 -9.60 5.33 6.15
N GLY A 133 -10.77 5.49 5.54
CA GLY A 133 -11.79 4.44 5.41
C GLY A 133 -11.41 3.32 4.44
N ASN A 134 -12.40 2.48 4.11
CA ASN A 134 -12.25 1.34 3.22
C ASN A 134 -12.37 1.74 1.74
N ASP A 135 -11.71 1.01 0.84
CA ASP A 135 -11.71 1.23 -0.62
C ASP A 135 -11.37 2.68 -1.00
N VAL A 136 -10.45 3.30 -0.24
CA VAL A 136 -9.94 4.63 -0.53
C VAL A 136 -8.79 4.52 -1.52
N LYS A 137 -8.83 5.37 -2.55
CA LYS A 137 -7.83 5.44 -3.61
C LYS A 137 -7.14 6.79 -3.53
N ILE A 138 -5.82 6.79 -3.35
CA ILE A 138 -5.02 8.02 -3.30
C ILE A 138 -3.98 7.97 -4.42
N TYR A 139 -4.16 8.86 -5.38
CA TYR A 139 -3.34 8.92 -6.58
C TYR A 139 -2.07 9.77 -6.40
N THR A 140 -1.18 9.66 -7.37
CA THR A 140 0.19 10.17 -7.35
C THR A 140 0.31 11.60 -6.82
N GLY A 141 1.22 11.84 -5.88
CA GLY A 141 1.55 13.19 -5.41
C GLY A 141 0.48 13.85 -4.53
N ALA A 142 -0.60 13.15 -4.18
CA ALA A 142 -1.61 13.70 -3.29
C ALA A 142 -1.09 13.81 -1.85
N THR A 143 -1.47 14.89 -1.17
CA THR A 143 -1.16 15.15 0.23
C THR A 143 -2.45 15.21 1.03
N VAL A 144 -2.59 14.33 2.02
CA VAL A 144 -3.71 14.30 2.97
C VAL A 144 -3.12 14.48 4.35
N PHE A 145 -3.52 15.53 5.07
CA PHE A 145 -2.94 15.81 6.38
C PHE A 145 -3.96 16.43 7.34
N GLY A 146 -3.75 16.20 8.63
CA GLY A 146 -4.72 16.61 9.64
C GLY A 146 -5.25 15.42 10.44
N GLY A 147 -5.75 15.67 11.65
CA GLY A 147 -6.65 14.75 12.36
C GLY A 147 -8.02 14.71 11.69
N ILE A 148 -8.06 14.41 10.39
CA ILE A 148 -9.26 14.41 9.55
C ILE A 148 -9.71 12.98 9.22
N HIS A 149 -10.98 12.84 8.89
CA HIS A 149 -11.58 11.59 8.45
C HIS A 149 -11.80 11.57 6.94
N ILE A 150 -11.28 10.53 6.29
CA ILE A 150 -11.59 10.20 4.90
C ILE A 150 -12.55 9.02 4.92
N GLY A 151 -13.76 9.22 4.40
CA GLY A 151 -14.80 8.19 4.33
C GLY A 151 -14.43 7.01 3.41
N ASN A 152 -15.36 6.07 3.29
CA ASN A 152 -15.22 4.88 2.45
C ASN A 152 -15.45 5.22 0.96
N HIS A 153 -14.88 4.42 0.06
CA HIS A 153 -15.05 4.57 -1.39
C HIS A 153 -14.62 5.94 -1.92
N VAL A 154 -13.70 6.61 -1.21
CA VAL A 154 -13.22 7.94 -1.58
C VAL A 154 -12.09 7.84 -2.60
N THR A 155 -12.10 8.73 -3.59
CA THR A 155 -10.99 8.92 -4.52
C THR A 155 -10.33 10.28 -4.29
N ILE A 156 -9.06 10.28 -3.88
CA ILE A 156 -8.22 11.47 -3.82
C ILE A 156 -7.36 11.50 -5.09
N GLY A 157 -7.65 12.44 -5.98
CA GLY A 157 -6.97 12.60 -7.26
C GLY A 157 -5.51 13.02 -7.13
N ALA A 158 -4.76 12.85 -8.22
CA ALA A 158 -3.34 13.16 -8.27
C ALA A 158 -3.06 14.63 -7.94
N GLY A 159 -2.03 14.88 -7.13
CA GLY A 159 -1.61 16.22 -6.71
C GLY A 159 -2.61 16.97 -5.81
N ALA A 160 -3.68 16.31 -5.35
CA ALA A 160 -4.66 16.96 -4.49
C ALA A 160 -4.10 17.25 -3.10
N VAL A 161 -4.50 18.37 -2.48
CA VAL A 161 -4.13 18.73 -1.10
C VAL A 161 -5.37 18.78 -0.22
N VAL A 162 -5.51 17.80 0.67
CA VAL A 162 -6.72 17.56 1.48
C VAL A 162 -6.41 17.76 2.96
N PHE A 163 -7.19 18.64 3.59
CA PHE A 163 -7.01 19.04 4.99
C PHE A 163 -8.35 19.24 5.74
N GLN A 164 -9.42 18.66 5.20
CA GLN A 164 -10.78 18.67 5.73
C GLN A 164 -11.38 17.28 5.57
N ASP A 165 -12.36 16.94 6.40
CA ASP A 165 -13.07 15.66 6.33
C ASP A 165 -13.74 15.48 4.97
N ILE A 166 -13.68 14.25 4.45
CA ILE A 166 -14.23 13.88 3.15
C ILE A 166 -15.31 12.79 3.37
N PRO A 167 -16.55 13.02 2.90
CA PRO A 167 -17.62 12.04 3.05
C PRO A 167 -17.41 10.81 2.15
N ASP A 168 -18.12 9.73 2.48
CA ASP A 168 -18.13 8.49 1.68
C ASP A 168 -18.46 8.76 0.19
N GLY A 169 -17.86 7.97 -0.70
CA GLY A 169 -18.15 8.01 -2.15
C GLY A 169 -17.71 9.29 -2.86
N ALA A 170 -16.98 10.17 -2.18
CA ALA A 170 -16.54 11.44 -2.76
C ALA A 170 -15.26 11.29 -3.60
N THR A 171 -15.14 12.12 -4.63
CA THR A 171 -13.91 12.34 -5.39
C THR A 171 -13.40 13.74 -5.12
N VAL A 172 -12.14 13.86 -4.70
CA VAL A 172 -11.47 15.12 -4.36
C VAL A 172 -10.32 15.37 -5.31
N VAL A 173 -10.22 16.58 -5.87
CA VAL A 173 -9.12 16.99 -6.74
C VAL A 173 -8.66 18.41 -6.43
N GLY A 174 -7.45 18.77 -6.85
CA GLY A 174 -6.93 20.14 -6.81
C GLY A 174 -6.15 20.51 -5.54
N ASN A 175 -5.49 21.67 -5.60
CA ASN A 175 -4.79 22.29 -4.49
C ASN A 175 -5.25 23.75 -4.35
N PRO A 176 -6.08 24.08 -3.34
CA PRO A 176 -6.59 23.19 -2.30
C PRO A 176 -7.64 22.20 -2.83
N GLY A 177 -7.74 21.02 -2.20
CA GLY A 177 -8.64 19.95 -2.60
C GLY A 177 -10.12 20.35 -2.49
N ARG A 178 -10.90 19.98 -3.51
CA ARG A 178 -12.36 20.20 -3.58
C ARG A 178 -13.05 18.93 -4.03
N ILE A 179 -14.23 18.67 -3.47
CA ILE A 179 -15.09 17.57 -3.90
C ILE A 179 -15.66 17.94 -5.27
N VAL A 180 -15.47 17.06 -6.26
CA VAL A 180 -15.97 17.23 -7.65
C VAL A 180 -17.01 16.19 -8.05
N LYS A 181 -17.12 15.11 -7.26
CA LYS A 181 -18.18 14.11 -7.37
C LYS A 181 -18.48 13.62 -5.96
N GLN A 182 -19.74 13.40 -5.67
CA GLN A 182 -20.18 12.66 -4.49
C GLN A 182 -21.20 11.66 -5.01
N GLU A 183 -20.95 10.36 -4.83
CA GLU A 183 -21.99 9.37 -5.12
C GLU A 183 -23.08 9.51 -4.05
N ASP A 184 -24.31 9.80 -4.48
CA ASP A 184 -25.46 9.76 -3.59
C ASP A 184 -25.58 8.33 -3.04
N LYS A 185 -25.57 8.18 -1.71
CA LYS A 185 -25.95 6.91 -1.08
C LYS A 185 -27.37 6.60 -1.54
N LYS A 186 -27.53 5.64 -2.46
CA LYS A 186 -28.81 4.96 -2.65
C LYS A 186 -28.99 4.07 -1.42
N ASP A 187 -29.85 4.51 -0.52
CA ASP A 187 -30.39 3.72 0.59
C ASP A 187 -30.99 2.39 0.10
#